data_AF-A0AAD9KR75-F1
#
_entry.id   AF-A0AAD9KR75-F1
#
_cell.length_a   1.000
_cell.length_b   1.000
_cell.length_c   1.000
_cell.angle_alpha   90.00
_cell.angle_beta   90.00
_cell.angle_gamma   90.00
#
_symmetry.space_group_name_H-M   'P 1'
#
loop_
_entity.id
_entity.type
_entity.pdbx_description
1 polymer ?
#
loop_
_entity_poly.entity_id
_entity_poly.type
_entity_poly.pdbx_seq_one_letter_code
_entity_poly.pdbx_strand_id
1 'polypeptide(L)'
;MSITSGLLTIVALVVVLRCSAVSGGTIWDAINNCLKEERNESMDAVQCVTTQMFVQLYLIRVYACGPCAYLFHCQAGLNAVIRCGNDDVARHLVTVVSECVDVALTMDYRAAVQHGRSGYDCEAAYGCRFRCRYSPSKGFCSKCA
;
A
#
# COMPACT_ATOMS: atom_id res chain seq x y z
N MET A 1 47.97 4.64 28.74
CA MET A 1 46.59 4.49 29.23
C MET A 1 45.67 4.65 28.03
N SER A 2 45.25 3.54 27.43
CA SER A 2 44.41 3.55 26.23
C SER A 2 42.96 3.37 26.64
N ILE A 3 42.14 4.37 26.30
CA ILE A 3 40.74 4.48 26.70
C ILE A 3 39.88 3.73 25.68
N THR A 4 39.30 2.62 26.14
CA THR A 4 37.99 2.04 25.77
C THR A 4 37.47 2.27 24.35
N SER A 5 37.91 1.44 23.40
CA SER A 5 37.33 1.31 22.06
C SER A 5 36.46 0.03 21.97
N GLY A 6 35.50 -0.12 22.88
CA GLY A 6 34.74 -1.39 23.03
C GLY A 6 33.24 -1.27 23.25
N LEU A 7 32.68 -0.06 23.39
CA LEU A 7 31.27 0.13 23.77
C LEU A 7 30.36 0.66 22.64
N LEU A 8 30.92 1.18 21.55
CA LEU A 8 30.13 1.78 20.46
C LEU A 8 29.59 0.78 19.44
N THR A 9 30.14 -0.43 19.37
CA THR A 9 29.69 -1.47 18.42
C THR A 9 28.52 -2.31 18.93
N ILE A 10 28.24 -2.30 20.24
CA ILE A 10 27.17 -3.16 20.81
C ILE A 10 25.79 -2.53 20.64
N VAL A 11 25.68 -1.19 20.68
CA VAL A 11 24.37 -0.52 20.55
C VAL A 11 23.83 -0.59 19.11
N ALA A 12 24.71 -0.61 18.11
CA ALA A 12 24.30 -0.77 16.71
C ALA A 12 23.71 -2.17 16.41
N LEU A 13 24.09 -3.20 17.16
CA LEU A 13 23.61 -4.57 16.91
C LEU A 13 22.20 -4.83 17.47
N VAL A 14 21.80 -4.13 18.53
CA VAL A 14 20.50 -4.38 19.19
C VAL A 14 19.33 -3.73 18.42
N VAL A 15 19.58 -2.66 17.64
CA VAL A 15 18.54 -2.03 16.82
C VAL A 15 18.25 -2.83 15.54
N VAL A 16 19.25 -3.54 14.99
CA VAL A 16 19.07 -4.37 13.78
C VAL A 16 18.34 -5.69 14.09
N LEU A 17 18.36 -6.15 15.35
CA LEU A 17 17.84 -7.45 15.77
C LEU A 17 16.38 -7.46 16.26
N ARG A 18 15.61 -6.37 16.10
CA ARG A 18 14.15 -6.36 16.31
C ARG A 18 13.33 -6.35 15.02
N CYS A 19 13.90 -6.85 13.92
CA CYS A 19 13.18 -7.06 12.64
C CYS A 19 13.10 -8.53 12.21
N SER A 20 13.12 -9.47 13.16
CA SER A 20 12.94 -10.89 12.87
C SER A 20 11.80 -11.46 13.71
N ALA A 21 10.80 -12.02 13.02
CA ALA A 21 9.80 -12.95 13.56
C ALA A 21 8.54 -12.39 14.24
N VAL A 22 7.87 -11.42 13.62
CA VAL A 22 6.41 -11.52 13.49
C VAL A 22 6.17 -11.89 12.04
N SER A 23 5.48 -12.99 11.80
CA SER A 23 5.17 -13.54 10.48
C SER A 23 4.43 -12.52 9.60
N GLY A 24 5.18 -11.64 8.93
CA GLY A 24 4.68 -10.76 7.87
C GLY A 24 4.46 -11.49 6.54
N GLY A 25 4.85 -12.77 6.45
CA GLY A 25 4.80 -13.61 5.25
C GLY A 25 3.50 -14.38 5.02
N THR A 26 2.34 -13.73 5.09
CA THR A 26 1.07 -14.40 4.72
C THR A 26 0.35 -13.69 3.59
N ILE A 27 0.13 -12.38 3.73
CA ILE A 27 -0.52 -11.59 2.67
C ILE A 27 0.45 -11.23 1.53
N TRP A 28 1.71 -10.95 1.86
CA TRP A 28 2.70 -10.53 0.86
C TRP A 28 3.20 -11.68 0.03
N ASP A 29 3.38 -12.84 0.64
CA ASP A 29 3.71 -14.05 -0.09
C ASP A 29 2.53 -14.46 -0.99
N ALA A 30 1.28 -14.28 -0.54
CA ALA A 30 0.10 -14.49 -1.38
C ALA A 30 0.05 -13.53 -2.58
N ILE A 31 0.27 -12.23 -2.37
CA ILE A 31 0.29 -11.24 -3.45
C ILE A 31 1.45 -11.49 -4.41
N ASN A 32 2.66 -11.73 -3.90
CA ASN A 32 3.81 -12.06 -4.73
C ASN A 32 3.61 -13.36 -5.52
N ASN A 33 2.99 -14.38 -4.90
CA ASN A 33 2.65 -15.61 -5.59
C ASN A 33 1.61 -15.39 -6.70
N CYS A 34 0.63 -14.52 -6.47
CA CYS A 34 -0.35 -14.15 -7.48
C CYS A 34 0.30 -13.39 -8.65
N LEU A 35 1.26 -12.50 -8.37
CA LEU A 35 2.00 -11.75 -9.39
C LEU A 35 3.06 -12.58 -10.14
N LYS A 36 3.37 -13.81 -9.70
CA LYS A 36 4.33 -14.69 -10.40
C LYS A 36 3.89 -15.07 -11.81
N GLU A 37 2.65 -14.86 -12.18
CA GLU A 37 2.13 -15.13 -13.52
C GLU A 37 2.37 -13.93 -14.48
N GLU A 38 2.63 -12.74 -13.95
CA GLU A 38 2.83 -11.49 -14.71
C GLU A 38 4.29 -11.20 -15.10
N ARG A 39 5.14 -12.22 -15.18
CA ARG A 39 6.61 -12.05 -15.40
C ARG A 39 6.99 -11.48 -16.77
N ASN A 40 6.03 -11.30 -17.66
CA ASN A 40 6.27 -10.71 -18.98
C ASN A 40 6.35 -9.19 -18.93
N GLU A 41 5.88 -8.56 -17.85
CA GLU A 41 5.98 -7.11 -17.66
C GLU A 41 7.34 -6.69 -17.10
N SER A 42 7.72 -5.44 -17.35
CA SER A 42 8.95 -4.88 -16.78
C SER A 42 8.90 -4.92 -15.25
N MET A 43 9.96 -5.48 -14.64
CA MET A 43 10.10 -5.55 -13.18
C MET A 43 9.99 -4.17 -12.52
N ASP A 44 10.44 -3.11 -13.21
CA ASP A 44 10.35 -1.74 -12.71
C ASP A 44 8.89 -1.25 -12.62
N ALA A 45 8.07 -1.59 -13.63
CA ALA A 45 6.65 -1.24 -13.66
C ALA A 45 5.88 -1.99 -12.57
N VAL A 46 6.12 -3.30 -12.45
CA VAL A 46 5.55 -4.16 -11.40
C VAL A 46 5.90 -3.62 -10.02
N GLN A 47 7.17 -3.30 -9.79
CA GLN A 47 7.64 -2.78 -8.51
C GLN A 47 7.02 -1.42 -8.18
N CYS A 48 6.95 -0.51 -9.15
CA CYS A 48 6.35 0.80 -8.95
C CYS A 48 4.88 0.69 -8.55
N VAL A 49 4.08 -0.04 -9.35
CA VAL A 49 2.63 -0.18 -9.12
C VAL A 49 2.36 -0.84 -7.77
N THR A 50 3.07 -1.94 -7.48
CA THR A 50 2.92 -2.66 -6.21
C THR A 50 3.25 -1.76 -5.02
N THR A 51 4.32 -0.97 -5.12
CA THR A 51 4.71 -0.02 -4.06
C THR A 51 3.63 1.04 -3.82
N GLN A 52 3.11 1.66 -4.89
CA GLN A 52 2.09 2.70 -4.75
C GLN A 52 0.78 2.17 -4.16
N MET A 53 0.36 0.98 -4.57
CA MET A 53 -0.83 0.35 -3.99
C MET A 53 -0.61 -0.06 -2.54
N PHE A 54 0.58 -0.59 -2.22
CA PHE A 54 0.95 -0.99 -0.87
C PHE A 54 0.95 0.16 0.12
N VAL A 55 1.50 1.31 -0.26
CA VAL A 55 1.58 2.48 0.63
C VAL A 55 0.20 2.78 1.20
N GLN A 56 -0.85 2.74 0.38
CA GLN A 56 -2.21 3.02 0.86
C GLN A 56 -2.74 1.94 1.80
N LEU A 57 -2.50 0.66 1.52
CA LEU A 57 -2.84 -0.45 2.43
C LEU A 57 -2.14 -0.33 3.78
N TYR A 58 -0.89 0.12 3.77
CA TYR A 58 -0.13 0.39 4.98
C TYR A 58 -0.74 1.54 5.79
N LEU A 59 -1.14 2.64 5.14
CA LEU A 59 -1.79 3.77 5.82
C LEU A 59 -3.11 3.36 6.48
N ILE A 60 -3.91 2.49 5.85
CA ILE A 60 -5.14 1.93 6.48
C ILE A 60 -4.81 1.26 7.82
N ARG A 61 -3.75 0.45 7.84
CA ARG A 61 -3.34 -0.30 9.04
C ARG A 61 -2.74 0.60 10.12
N VAL A 62 -1.84 1.52 9.74
CA VAL A 62 -1.15 2.40 10.70
C VAL A 62 -2.12 3.36 11.37
N TYR A 63 -3.05 3.94 10.61
CA TYR A 63 -3.94 4.96 11.15
C TYR A 63 -5.30 4.40 11.62
N ALA A 64 -5.47 3.07 11.60
CA ALA A 64 -6.70 2.37 11.99
C ALA A 64 -7.97 2.96 11.34
N CYS A 65 -7.84 3.41 10.09
CA CYS A 65 -8.86 4.16 9.37
C CYS A 65 -9.87 3.24 8.65
N GLY A 66 -10.50 2.33 9.38
CA GLY A 66 -11.44 1.34 8.80
C GLY A 66 -12.51 1.93 7.87
N PRO A 67 -13.24 3.00 8.27
CA PRO A 67 -14.26 3.62 7.43
C PRO A 67 -13.73 4.23 6.11
N CYS A 68 -12.43 4.49 6.05
CA CYS A 68 -11.76 5.10 4.90
C CYS A 68 -11.21 4.07 3.91
N ALA A 69 -11.45 2.77 4.12
CA ALA A 69 -10.87 1.72 3.27
C ALA A 69 -11.12 1.99 1.78
N TYR A 70 -12.37 2.27 1.38
CA TYR A 70 -12.71 2.60 -0.01
C TYR A 70 -11.94 3.81 -0.56
N LEU A 71 -11.76 4.86 0.26
CA LEU A 71 -10.97 6.03 -0.13
C LEU A 71 -9.51 5.67 -0.39
N PHE A 72 -8.88 4.91 0.52
CA PHE A 72 -7.49 4.49 0.38
C PHE A 72 -7.29 3.54 -0.81
N HIS A 73 -8.21 2.60 -1.04
CA HIS A 73 -8.17 1.72 -2.22
C HIS A 73 -8.35 2.51 -3.52
N CYS A 74 -9.20 3.54 -3.55
CA CYS A 74 -9.28 4.44 -4.69
C CYS A 74 -7.97 5.20 -4.91
N GLN A 75 -7.41 5.79 -3.85
CA GLN A 75 -6.12 6.49 -3.91
C GLN A 75 -4.98 5.56 -4.32
N ALA A 76 -5.06 4.25 -4.02
CA ALA A 76 -4.09 3.25 -4.44
C ALA A 76 -4.04 3.14 -5.96
N GLY A 77 -5.20 2.95 -6.60
CA GLY A 77 -5.30 2.88 -8.06
C GLY A 77 -4.89 4.18 -8.74
N LEU A 78 -5.32 5.32 -8.21
CA LEU A 78 -4.99 6.64 -8.73
C LEU A 78 -3.48 6.91 -8.67
N ASN A 79 -2.86 6.73 -7.50
CA ASN A 79 -1.43 6.98 -7.30
C ASN A 79 -0.59 6.03 -8.13
N ALA A 80 -0.96 4.75 -8.22
CA ALA A 80 -0.22 3.78 -9.01
C ALA A 80 -0.20 4.16 -10.50
N VAL A 81 -1.34 4.53 -11.08
CA VAL A 81 -1.39 4.96 -12.48
C VAL A 81 -0.59 6.25 -12.69
N ILE A 82 -0.83 7.29 -11.87
CA ILE A 82 -0.19 8.60 -12.05
C ILE A 82 1.33 8.53 -11.87
N ARG A 83 1.81 7.76 -10.88
CA ARG A 83 3.23 7.74 -10.50
C ARG A 83 4.04 6.69 -11.26
N CYS A 84 3.39 5.74 -11.92
CA CYS A 84 4.06 4.65 -12.65
C CYS A 84 3.86 4.74 -14.16
N GLY A 85 3.75 5.96 -14.71
CA GLY A 85 3.79 6.20 -16.17
C GLY A 85 2.44 6.52 -16.82
N ASN A 86 1.31 6.21 -16.17
CA ASN A 86 -0.05 6.45 -16.68
C ASN A 86 -0.30 5.83 -18.08
N ASP A 87 0.33 4.69 -18.34
CA ASP A 87 0.18 3.90 -19.56
C ASP A 87 -0.70 2.66 -19.32
N ASP A 88 -0.92 1.90 -20.39
CA ASP A 88 -1.79 0.72 -20.34
C ASP A 88 -1.17 -0.42 -19.52
N VAL A 89 0.16 -0.50 -19.45
CA VAL A 89 0.88 -1.45 -18.60
C VAL A 89 0.59 -1.15 -17.13
N ALA A 90 0.74 0.10 -16.70
CA ALA A 90 0.42 0.51 -15.33
C ALA A 90 -1.05 0.24 -14.99
N ARG A 91 -1.99 0.55 -15.90
CA ARG A 91 -3.42 0.28 -15.69
C ARG A 91 -3.75 -1.21 -15.63
N HIS A 92 -3.06 -2.03 -16.42
CA HIS A 92 -3.21 -3.47 -16.39
C HIS A 92 -2.70 -4.02 -15.04
N LEU A 93 -1.47 -3.67 -14.66
CA LEU A 93 -0.85 -4.08 -13.40
C LEU A 93 -1.66 -3.66 -12.17
N VAL A 94 -2.25 -2.45 -12.16
CA VAL A 94 -3.13 -2.02 -11.06
C VAL A 94 -4.33 -2.95 -10.91
N THR A 95 -4.87 -3.44 -12.03
CA THR A 95 -6.01 -4.39 -12.02
C THR A 95 -5.57 -5.71 -11.41
N VAL A 96 -4.46 -6.27 -11.90
CA VAL A 96 -3.93 -7.56 -11.41
C VAL A 96 -3.58 -7.47 -9.93
N VAL A 97 -2.82 -6.46 -9.51
CA VAL A 97 -2.44 -6.27 -8.10
C VAL A 97 -3.69 -6.11 -7.23
N SER A 98 -4.72 -5.38 -7.68
CA SER A 98 -5.99 -5.26 -6.97
C SER A 98 -6.65 -6.62 -6.75
N GLU A 99 -6.72 -7.44 -7.80
CA GLU A 99 -7.33 -8.77 -7.72
C GLU A 99 -6.56 -9.69 -6.77
N CYS A 100 -5.22 -9.65 -6.83
CA CYS A 100 -4.36 -10.37 -5.89
C CYS A 100 -4.60 -9.94 -4.43
N VAL A 101 -4.75 -8.64 -4.19
CA VAL A 101 -5.02 -8.09 -2.85
C VAL A 101 -6.41 -8.50 -2.36
N ASP A 102 -7.43 -8.42 -3.22
CA ASP A 102 -8.82 -8.78 -2.89
C ASP A 102 -8.91 -10.27 -2.49
N VAL A 103 -8.25 -11.16 -3.25
CA VAL A 103 -8.14 -12.59 -2.92
C VAL A 103 -7.42 -12.79 -1.58
N ALA A 104 -6.29 -12.12 -1.37
CA ALA A 104 -5.50 -12.28 -0.16
C ALA A 104 -6.19 -11.73 1.10
N LEU A 105 -7.08 -10.75 0.95
CA LEU A 105 -7.79 -10.08 2.05
C LEU A 105 -9.24 -10.54 2.23
N THR A 106 -9.80 -11.32 1.31
CA THR A 106 -11.23 -11.67 1.28
C THR A 106 -12.14 -10.43 1.35
N MET A 107 -11.73 -9.35 0.69
CA MET A 107 -12.47 -8.09 0.58
C MET A 107 -12.63 -7.72 -0.89
N ASP A 108 -13.68 -6.97 -1.24
CA ASP A 108 -13.91 -6.48 -2.60
C ASP A 108 -13.87 -4.96 -2.63
N TYR A 109 -12.69 -4.40 -2.93
CA TYR A 109 -12.51 -2.96 -3.16
C TYR A 109 -12.24 -2.63 -4.62
N ARG A 110 -12.50 -3.60 -5.53
CA ARG A 110 -12.16 -3.48 -6.96
C ARG A 110 -12.78 -2.25 -7.60
N ALA A 111 -14.03 -1.95 -7.26
CA ALA A 111 -14.73 -0.77 -7.76
C ALA A 111 -14.02 0.54 -7.38
N ALA A 112 -13.51 0.64 -6.14
CA ALA A 112 -12.78 1.83 -5.70
C ALA A 112 -11.43 1.95 -6.41
N VAL A 113 -10.66 0.85 -6.48
CA VAL A 113 -9.38 0.84 -7.19
C VAL A 113 -9.59 1.22 -8.65
N GLN A 114 -10.60 0.66 -9.32
CA GLN A 114 -10.93 0.96 -10.70
C GLN A 114 -11.31 2.44 -10.90
N HIS A 115 -12.08 3.01 -9.97
CA HIS A 115 -12.44 4.42 -10.03
C HIS A 115 -11.20 5.33 -9.98
N GLY A 116 -10.29 5.08 -9.05
CA GLY A 116 -9.04 5.83 -8.94
C GLY A 116 -8.11 5.59 -10.14
N ARG A 117 -7.99 4.35 -10.62
CA ARG A 117 -7.22 3.98 -11.81
C ARG A 117 -7.68 4.75 -13.06
N SER A 118 -8.98 5.05 -13.16
CA SER A 118 -9.56 5.86 -14.24
C SER A 118 -9.32 7.38 -14.07
N GLY A 119 -8.63 7.81 -13.02
CA GLY A 119 -8.29 9.22 -12.79
C GLY A 119 -9.38 10.04 -12.10
N TYR A 120 -10.43 9.41 -11.58
CA TYR A 120 -11.54 10.12 -10.94
C TYR A 120 -11.23 10.57 -9.50
N ASP A 121 -12.01 11.54 -9.01
CA ASP A 121 -11.87 12.11 -7.68
C ASP A 121 -12.34 11.14 -6.58
N CYS A 122 -11.36 10.54 -5.90
CA CYS A 122 -11.59 9.60 -4.81
C CYS A 122 -12.24 10.22 -3.57
N GLU A 123 -11.96 11.48 -3.24
CA GLU A 123 -12.55 12.14 -2.06
C GLU A 123 -14.04 12.43 -2.30
N ALA A 124 -14.37 12.89 -3.51
CA ALA A 124 -15.76 13.09 -3.91
C ALA A 124 -16.56 11.77 -3.92
N ALA A 125 -15.95 10.68 -4.39
CA ALA A 125 -16.62 9.38 -4.48
C ALA A 125 -16.72 8.65 -3.12
N TYR A 126 -15.62 8.64 -2.34
CA TYR A 126 -15.45 7.76 -1.19
C TYR A 126 -15.11 8.44 0.14
N GLY A 127 -14.91 9.76 0.16
CA GLY A 127 -14.69 10.52 1.40
C GLY A 127 -15.94 10.56 2.27
N CYS A 128 -16.61 11.71 2.33
CA CYS A 128 -17.73 11.88 3.25
C CYS A 128 -18.94 10.98 2.97
N ARG A 129 -19.09 10.49 1.73
CA ARG A 129 -20.10 9.49 1.38
C ARG A 129 -19.97 8.21 2.24
N PHE A 130 -18.76 7.83 2.62
CA PHE A 130 -18.49 6.67 3.49
C PHE A 130 -18.10 7.11 4.91
N ARG A 131 -18.52 8.31 5.31
CA ARG A 131 -18.22 8.90 6.64
C ARG A 131 -16.73 8.94 6.93
N CYS A 132 -15.90 9.14 5.91
CA CYS A 132 -14.46 9.27 6.04
C CYS A 132 -13.99 10.67 5.68
N ARG A 133 -13.14 11.25 6.53
CA ARG A 133 -12.28 12.38 6.21
C ARG A 133 -10.87 12.07 6.66
N TYR A 134 -9.97 11.84 5.71
CA TYR A 134 -8.54 11.62 5.96
C TYR A 134 -7.77 12.94 5.93
N SER A 135 -6.87 13.13 6.88
CA SER A 135 -5.92 14.25 6.91
C SER A 135 -4.50 13.71 6.72
N PRO A 136 -3.92 13.79 5.51
CA PRO A 136 -2.59 13.25 5.23
C PRO A 136 -1.50 13.87 6.11
N SER A 137 -1.57 15.19 6.35
CA SER A 137 -0.59 15.91 7.17
C SER A 137 -0.58 15.50 8.63
N LYS A 138 -1.69 14.94 9.13
CA LYS A 138 -1.84 14.52 10.53
C LYS A 138 -1.80 13.00 10.69
N GLY A 139 -1.88 12.24 9.60
CA GLY A 139 -2.04 10.79 9.67
C GLY A 139 -3.28 10.40 10.48
N PHE A 140 -4.41 11.07 10.26
CA PHE A 140 -5.60 10.89 11.10
C PHE A 140 -6.87 10.85 10.26
N CYS A 141 -7.82 9.99 10.66
CA CYS A 141 -9.14 9.91 10.07
C CYS A 141 -10.22 10.34 11.05
N SER A 142 -11.14 11.14 10.54
CA SER A 142 -12.32 11.62 11.27
C SER A 142 -13.58 11.23 10.53
N LYS A 143 -14.71 11.24 11.23
CA LYS A 143 -16.01 11.15 10.59
C LYS A 143 -16.35 12.49 9.93
N CYS A 144 -17.04 12.44 8.81
CA CYS A 144 -17.71 13.64 8.31
C CYS A 144 -18.93 13.97 9.16
N ALA A 145 -19.18 15.26 9.31
CA ALA A 145 -20.37 15.79 9.97
C ALA A 145 -21.61 15.57 9.10
#